data_AF-A0AAU0ZBK8-F1
#
_entry.id   AF-A0AAU0ZBK8-F1
#
_cell.length_a   1.000
_cell.length_b   1.000
_cell.length_c   1.000
_cell.angle_alpha   90.00
_cell.angle_beta   90.00
_cell.angle_gamma   90.00
#
_symmetry.space_group_name_H-M   'P 1'
#
loop_
_entity.id
_entity.type
_entity.pdbx_description
1 polymer ?
#
loop_
_entity_poly.entity_id
_entity_poly.type
_entity_poly.pdbx_seq_one_letter_code
_entity_poly.pdbx_strand_id
1 'polypeptide(L)'
;MVVLLGCLVVVMLGRRGLPVGDGGESAGYSAVRPEFPAAGDPPGLPAALPVGRRVKARGLVGMVAFLAALAGILAVTAGDDTDAGRAAALVEGGAVRDSARIVQMRELERYTGRSDTDFGAELTVMLPGREGEPGFRTTLWAHTHEEPHEGGKLRVLYSPGHPELGAVHGDIATLDRLQAGTALTPVATWAFFGSWAGVSLLVVLVSVFGGAFRGLARLEGGTRAVRGSVWSVARWDGGGTALRVRTATGDVHFCAEQNNQAIASSLRNEEVWVCWAAADKTAAGGSGERLRASLIGDGGWCLPGEVWSAQVARVERDASTVGTSQAPVDPLRSVALWLPVTSWPLRLRGWSVLLIAVTMVATALLLTDTGGRPRWAAGFVAVVALLGACVGYLASGRARKGSSALTEAATTKA
;
A
#
# COMPACT_ATOMS: atom_id res chain seq x y z
N MET A 1 -0.13 -1.86 -20.43
CA MET A 1 1.34 -1.71 -20.30
C MET A 1 1.77 -0.83 -19.13
N VAL A 2 1.12 0.31 -18.87
CA VAL A 2 1.49 1.28 -17.81
C VAL A 2 1.47 0.67 -16.40
N VAL A 3 0.51 -0.20 -16.08
CA VAL A 3 0.43 -0.86 -14.75
C VAL A 3 1.52 -1.91 -14.55
N LEU A 4 1.85 -2.68 -15.61
CA LEU A 4 2.99 -3.61 -15.61
C LEU A 4 4.31 -2.84 -15.50
N LEU A 5 4.45 -1.71 -16.20
CA LEU A 5 5.62 -0.83 -16.10
C LEU A 5 5.73 -0.25 -14.69
N GLY A 6 4.62 0.19 -14.09
CA GLY A 6 4.56 0.70 -12.71
C GLY A 6 4.91 -0.36 -11.68
N CYS A 7 4.36 -1.57 -11.79
CA CYS A 7 4.71 -2.69 -10.90
C CYS A 7 6.17 -3.10 -11.08
N LEU A 8 6.67 -3.13 -12.31
CA LEU A 8 8.06 -3.49 -12.61
C LEU A 8 9.02 -2.39 -12.15
N VAL A 9 8.63 -1.11 -12.21
CA VAL A 9 9.37 0.02 -11.63
C VAL A 9 9.38 -0.05 -10.11
N VAL A 10 8.25 -0.34 -9.44
CA VAL A 10 8.21 -0.51 -7.97
C VAL A 10 9.03 -1.73 -7.52
N VAL A 11 8.97 -2.85 -8.25
CA VAL A 11 9.78 -4.04 -7.97
C VAL A 11 11.26 -3.81 -8.29
N MET A 12 11.59 -3.09 -9.37
CA MET A 12 12.98 -2.73 -9.70
C MET A 12 13.54 -1.71 -8.72
N LEU A 13 12.77 -0.73 -8.26
CA LEU A 13 13.15 0.23 -7.21
C LEU A 13 13.23 -0.42 -5.82
N GLY A 14 12.45 -1.49 -5.59
CA GLY A 14 12.54 -2.29 -4.38
C GLY A 14 13.72 -3.28 -4.38
N ARG A 15 14.13 -3.80 -5.55
CA ARG A 15 15.24 -4.76 -5.69
C ARG A 15 16.59 -4.12 -5.96
N ARG A 16 16.63 -3.02 -6.73
CA ARG A 16 17.78 -2.13 -6.74
C ARG A 16 17.59 -1.22 -5.56
N GLY A 17 18.22 -1.53 -4.43
CA GLY A 17 18.45 -0.53 -3.40
C GLY A 17 18.98 0.70 -4.13
N LEU A 18 18.13 1.73 -4.26
CA LEU A 18 18.52 2.99 -4.88
C LEU A 18 19.85 3.36 -4.25
N PRO A 19 20.91 3.61 -5.03
CA PRO A 19 22.14 4.11 -4.47
C PRO A 19 21.75 5.38 -3.71
N VAL A 20 21.74 5.26 -2.38
CA VAL A 20 21.64 6.40 -1.48
C VAL A 20 22.86 7.20 -1.84
N GLY A 21 22.65 8.30 -2.57
CA GLY A 21 23.73 9.24 -2.85
C GLY A 21 24.35 9.59 -1.51
N ASP A 22 25.64 9.29 -1.34
CA ASP A 22 26.41 9.42 -0.10
C ASP A 22 26.57 10.89 0.36
N GLY A 23 25.72 11.83 -0.05
CA GLY A 23 25.93 13.26 0.16
C GLY A 23 24.71 14.17 0.22
N GLY A 24 23.49 13.65 0.39
CA GLY A 24 22.29 14.49 0.49
C GLY A 24 21.63 14.38 1.87
N GLU A 25 21.64 15.48 2.61
CA GLU A 25 20.85 15.77 3.81
C GLU A 25 19.73 14.75 4.07
N SER A 26 20.01 13.79 4.96
CA SER A 26 19.01 12.83 5.41
C SER A 26 17.86 13.61 6.04
N ALA A 27 16.72 13.68 5.34
CA ALA A 27 15.47 14.18 5.92
C ALA A 27 15.32 13.56 7.31
N GLY A 28 15.37 14.39 8.35
CA GLY A 28 15.55 13.98 9.74
C GLY A 28 14.38 13.15 10.26
N TYR A 29 14.35 11.86 9.93
CA TYR A 29 13.44 10.90 10.52
C TYR A 29 13.90 10.62 11.96
N SER A 30 13.24 11.28 12.92
CA SER A 30 13.39 10.92 14.32
C SER A 30 12.77 9.53 14.54
N ALA A 31 13.62 8.55 14.85
CA ALA A 31 13.19 7.21 15.22
C ALA A 31 12.59 7.26 16.64
N VAL A 32 11.36 7.76 16.77
CA VAL A 32 10.68 7.85 18.07
C VAL A 32 10.48 6.45 18.64
N ARG A 33 11.09 6.20 19.80
CA ARG A 33 10.95 4.96 20.55
C ARG A 33 9.62 4.97 21.31
N PRO A 34 8.93 3.83 21.44
CA PRO A 34 7.83 3.74 22.38
C PRO A 34 8.42 3.75 23.80
N GLU A 35 8.09 4.76 24.59
CA GLU A 35 8.43 4.82 26.02
C GLU A 35 7.52 3.89 26.81
N PHE A 36 8.12 3.02 27.61
CA PHE A 36 7.44 2.25 28.63
C PHE A 36 8.02 2.63 29.99
N PRO A 37 7.22 2.55 31.08
CA PRO A 37 7.74 2.76 32.42
C PRO A 37 8.95 1.84 32.62
N ALA A 38 10.07 2.42 33.03
CA ALA A 38 11.29 1.68 33.30
C ALA A 38 10.95 0.56 34.30
N ALA A 39 11.07 -0.69 33.86
CA ALA A 39 11.06 -1.82 34.77
C ALA A 39 12.32 -1.72 35.63
N GLY A 40 12.20 -2.07 36.92
CA GLY A 40 13.31 -2.00 37.88
C GLY A 40 14.56 -2.76 37.43
N ASP A 41 15.66 -2.51 38.13
CA ASP A 41 17.00 -2.87 37.68
C ASP A 41 17.38 -4.34 38.02
N PRO A 42 17.92 -5.14 37.07
CA PRO A 42 17.70 -5.10 35.64
C PRO A 42 16.50 -5.95 35.19
N PRO A 43 15.79 -5.54 34.13
CA PRO A 43 14.55 -6.21 33.73
C PRO A 43 14.81 -7.53 32.99
N GLY A 44 14.18 -8.61 33.45
CA GLY A 44 14.21 -9.92 32.78
C GLY A 44 13.57 -9.89 31.39
N LEU A 45 13.94 -10.80 30.49
CA LEU A 45 13.44 -10.91 29.12
C LEU A 45 11.92 -11.17 29.07
N PRO A 46 11.18 -10.61 28.09
CA PRO A 46 9.75 -10.91 27.93
C PRO A 46 9.53 -12.36 27.48
N ALA A 47 8.52 -13.04 28.01
CA ALA A 47 8.19 -14.41 27.55
C ALA A 47 7.72 -14.48 26.08
N ALA A 48 7.08 -13.41 25.59
CA ALA A 48 6.55 -13.33 24.24
C ALA A 48 7.02 -12.05 23.54
N LEU A 49 7.44 -12.16 22.29
CA LEU A 49 7.83 -11.01 21.48
C LEU A 49 6.69 -10.57 20.56
N PRO A 50 6.52 -9.26 20.32
CA PRO A 50 5.44 -8.68 19.53
C PRO A 50 5.59 -8.90 18.01
N VAL A 51 6.52 -9.76 17.57
CA VAL A 51 6.68 -10.19 16.17
C VAL A 51 5.55 -11.15 15.79
N GLY A 52 4.35 -10.57 15.68
CA GLY A 52 3.11 -11.31 15.49
C GLY A 52 2.62 -11.35 14.05
N ARG A 53 1.92 -12.44 13.70
CA ARG A 53 1.00 -12.52 12.55
C ARG A 53 0.06 -11.30 12.46
N ARG A 54 -0.29 -10.70 13.60
CA ARG A 54 -1.14 -9.50 13.69
C ARG A 54 -0.52 -8.26 13.06
N VAL A 55 0.79 -8.07 13.20
CA VAL A 55 1.52 -6.96 12.58
C VAL A 55 1.53 -7.18 11.07
N LYS A 56 1.91 -8.37 10.62
CA LYS A 56 1.81 -8.75 9.19
C LYS A 56 0.42 -8.54 8.62
N ALA A 57 -0.61 -8.96 9.33
CA ALA A 57 -2.00 -8.80 8.93
C ALA A 57 -2.39 -7.31 8.79
N ARG A 58 -1.99 -6.45 9.75
CA ARG A 58 -2.26 -5.00 9.67
C ARG A 58 -1.54 -4.33 8.50
N GLY A 59 -0.28 -4.71 8.25
CA GLY A 59 0.50 -4.27 7.10
C GLY A 59 -0.19 -4.63 5.78
N LEU A 60 -0.59 -5.90 5.67
CA LEU A 60 -1.32 -6.43 4.51
C LEU A 60 -2.64 -5.67 4.30
N VAL A 61 -3.45 -5.51 5.35
CA VAL A 61 -4.74 -4.80 5.28
C VAL A 61 -4.55 -3.36 4.81
N GLY A 62 -3.58 -2.62 5.36
CA GLY A 62 -3.34 -1.24 4.94
C GLY A 62 -2.88 -1.12 3.48
N MET A 63 -2.08 -2.08 3.01
CA MET A 63 -1.62 -2.11 1.62
C MET A 63 -2.75 -2.47 0.64
N VAL A 64 -3.55 -3.48 0.97
CA VAL A 64 -4.74 -3.88 0.20
C VAL A 64 -5.74 -2.71 0.13
N ALA A 65 -5.90 -1.95 1.21
CA ALA A 65 -6.75 -0.77 1.23
C ALA A 65 -6.25 0.36 0.35
N PHE A 66 -4.93 0.62 0.36
CA PHE A 66 -4.32 1.60 -0.54
C PHE A 66 -4.53 1.22 -2.01
N LEU A 67 -4.37 -0.06 -2.34
CA LEU A 67 -4.61 -0.57 -3.69
C LEU A 67 -6.08 -0.47 -4.08
N ALA A 68 -7.00 -0.76 -3.15
CA ALA A 68 -8.43 -0.54 -3.35
C ALA A 68 -8.73 0.92 -3.67
N ALA A 69 -8.22 1.86 -2.87
CA ALA A 69 -8.42 3.27 -3.14
C ALA A 69 -7.89 3.70 -4.53
N LEU A 70 -6.69 3.26 -4.90
CA LEU A 70 -6.12 3.54 -6.22
C LEU A 70 -7.01 2.99 -7.35
N ALA A 71 -7.53 1.78 -7.14
CA ALA A 71 -8.40 1.11 -8.09
C ALA A 71 -9.78 1.80 -8.21
N GLY A 72 -10.33 2.30 -7.09
CA GLY A 72 -11.54 3.10 -7.07
C GLY A 72 -11.38 4.42 -7.81
N ILE A 73 -10.23 5.10 -7.64
CA ILE A 73 -9.90 6.31 -8.41
C ILE A 73 -9.88 6.01 -9.90
N LEU A 74 -9.20 4.93 -10.31
CA LEU A 74 -9.15 4.52 -11.71
C LEU A 74 -10.54 4.16 -12.27
N ALA A 75 -11.38 3.49 -11.47
CA ALA A 75 -12.74 3.13 -11.84
C ALA A 75 -13.67 4.35 -11.97
N VAL A 76 -13.45 5.41 -11.19
CA VAL A 76 -14.16 6.69 -11.34
C VAL A 76 -13.68 7.41 -12.59
N THR A 77 -12.37 7.46 -12.84
CA THR A 77 -11.83 8.14 -14.04
C THR A 77 -12.17 7.44 -15.35
N ALA A 78 -12.38 6.12 -15.32
CA ALA A 78 -12.75 5.35 -16.50
C ALA A 78 -14.27 5.31 -16.75
N GLY A 79 -15.08 5.70 -15.75
CA GLY A 79 -16.53 5.70 -15.82
C GLY A 79 -17.07 7.12 -15.99
N ASP A 80 -16.78 7.75 -17.12
CA ASP A 80 -17.59 8.90 -17.54
C ASP A 80 -18.94 8.36 -18.05
N ASP A 81 -19.86 8.16 -17.10
CA ASP A 81 -21.07 7.34 -17.22
C ASP A 81 -22.29 8.11 -17.79
N THR A 82 -22.09 9.31 -18.33
CA THR A 82 -23.21 10.14 -18.81
C THR A 82 -24.01 9.44 -19.91
N ASP A 83 -23.35 8.59 -20.71
CA ASP A 83 -23.96 7.85 -21.80
C ASP A 83 -24.48 6.47 -21.40
N ALA A 84 -24.03 5.88 -20.29
CA ALA A 84 -24.46 4.54 -19.86
C ALA A 84 -25.93 4.50 -19.44
N GLY A 85 -26.37 5.50 -18.65
CA GLY A 85 -27.78 5.62 -18.24
C GLY A 85 -28.71 5.90 -19.42
N ARG A 86 -28.28 6.76 -20.36
CA ARG A 86 -29.05 7.05 -21.58
C ARG A 86 -29.11 5.83 -22.49
N ALA A 87 -28.00 5.11 -22.67
CA ALA A 87 -27.98 3.88 -23.44
C ALA A 87 -28.88 2.79 -22.85
N ALA A 88 -28.91 2.62 -21.53
CA ALA A 88 -29.83 1.67 -20.88
C ALA A 88 -31.30 2.01 -21.19
N ALA A 89 -31.69 3.28 -21.06
CA ALA A 89 -33.05 3.72 -21.42
C ALA A 89 -33.36 3.51 -22.91
N LEU A 90 -32.40 3.77 -23.79
CA LEU A 90 -32.55 3.50 -25.23
C LEU A 90 -32.76 2.01 -25.50
N VAL A 91 -31.98 1.13 -24.85
CA VAL A 91 -32.09 -0.33 -24.99
C VAL A 91 -33.44 -0.84 -24.49
N GLU A 92 -33.91 -0.36 -23.33
CA GLU A 92 -35.26 -0.65 -22.82
C GLU A 92 -36.34 -0.19 -23.81
N GLY A 93 -36.13 0.96 -24.48
CA GLY A 93 -36.97 1.46 -25.55
C GLY A 93 -36.84 0.74 -26.90
N GLY A 94 -36.11 -0.37 -26.98
CA GLY A 94 -35.91 -1.10 -28.24
C GLY A 94 -34.88 -0.45 -29.17
N ALA A 95 -33.72 -0.08 -28.63
CA ALA A 95 -32.66 0.58 -29.37
C ALA A 95 -32.25 -0.19 -30.64
N VAL A 96 -32.00 0.58 -31.70
CA VAL A 96 -31.43 0.14 -32.97
C VAL A 96 -30.08 0.83 -33.16
N ARG A 97 -29.14 0.10 -33.75
CA ARG A 97 -27.84 0.63 -34.16
C ARG A 97 -27.89 0.96 -35.65
N ASP A 98 -27.64 2.21 -36.00
CA ASP A 98 -27.55 2.62 -37.39
C ASP A 98 -26.55 3.76 -37.59
N SER A 99 -26.29 4.09 -38.86
CA SER A 99 -25.50 5.24 -39.27
C SER A 99 -26.41 6.44 -39.51
N ALA A 100 -26.32 7.44 -38.64
CA ALA A 100 -27.03 8.71 -38.78
C ALA A 100 -26.22 9.71 -39.61
N ARG A 101 -26.92 10.54 -40.39
CA ARG A 101 -26.25 11.59 -41.19
C ARG A 101 -26.07 12.84 -40.34
N ILE A 102 -24.85 13.39 -40.31
CA ILE A 102 -24.57 14.67 -39.66
C ILE A 102 -25.20 15.78 -40.50
N VAL A 103 -26.10 16.56 -39.89
CA VAL A 103 -26.83 17.65 -40.54
C VAL A 103 -26.21 19.00 -40.21
N GLN A 104 -25.72 19.15 -38.99
CA GLN A 104 -25.13 20.39 -38.50
C GLN A 104 -24.07 20.07 -37.44
N MET A 105 -23.02 20.88 -37.40
CA MET A 105 -21.97 20.79 -36.39
C MET A 105 -21.84 22.12 -35.64
N ARG A 106 -21.61 22.04 -34.33
CA ARG A 106 -21.33 23.16 -33.43
C ARG A 106 -20.20 22.80 -32.49
N GLU A 107 -19.48 23.81 -32.02
CA GLU A 107 -18.47 23.68 -30.96
C GLU A 107 -17.43 22.59 -31.23
N LEU A 108 -16.79 22.64 -32.40
CA LEU A 108 -15.70 21.72 -32.74
C LEU A 108 -14.46 22.04 -31.89
N GLU A 109 -14.14 21.13 -30.98
CA GLU A 109 -12.93 21.11 -30.17
C GLU A 109 -11.94 20.09 -30.72
N ARG A 110 -10.67 20.48 -30.80
CA ARG A 110 -9.58 19.62 -31.26
C ARG A 110 -8.65 19.31 -30.11
N TYR A 111 -8.49 18.03 -29.79
CA TYR A 111 -7.58 17.52 -28.79
C TYR A 111 -6.35 16.93 -29.48
N THR A 112 -5.20 17.59 -29.32
CA THR A 112 -3.94 17.12 -29.90
C THR A 112 -3.16 16.30 -28.87
N GLY A 113 -3.15 14.99 -29.04
CA GLY A 113 -2.34 14.05 -28.28
C GLY A 113 -0.94 13.85 -28.88
N ARG A 114 -0.09 13.09 -28.18
CA ARG A 114 1.30 12.84 -28.61
C ARG A 114 1.42 12.03 -29.92
N SER A 115 0.41 11.22 -30.23
CA SER A 115 0.41 10.32 -31.40
C SER A 115 -0.92 10.28 -32.13
N ASP A 116 -1.94 10.97 -31.63
CA ASP A 116 -3.31 10.92 -32.17
C ASP A 116 -3.99 12.27 -32.00
N THR A 117 -4.94 12.58 -32.88
CA THR A 117 -5.76 13.78 -32.80
C THR A 117 -7.21 13.36 -32.65
N ASP A 118 -7.83 13.75 -31.55
CA ASP A 118 -9.26 13.51 -31.30
C ASP A 118 -10.04 14.81 -31.50
N PHE A 119 -11.29 14.67 -31.92
CA PHE A 119 -12.22 15.77 -32.15
C PHE A 119 -13.46 15.59 -31.28
N GLY A 120 -13.80 16.60 -30.49
CA GLY A 120 -15.07 16.70 -29.79
C GLY A 120 -15.97 17.69 -30.49
N ALA A 121 -17.25 17.39 -30.71
CA ALA A 121 -18.19 18.34 -31.27
C ALA A 121 -19.64 18.07 -30.84
N GLU A 122 -20.43 19.13 -30.78
CA GLU A 122 -21.89 19.03 -30.70
C GLU A 122 -22.44 18.81 -32.12
N LEU A 123 -22.97 17.62 -32.39
CA LEU A 123 -23.46 17.21 -33.69
C LEU A 123 -24.98 17.09 -33.67
N THR A 124 -25.64 17.77 -34.62
CA THR A 124 -27.05 17.50 -34.96
C THR A 124 -27.08 16.40 -36.02
N VAL A 125 -27.64 15.25 -35.70
CA VAL A 125 -27.77 14.12 -36.61
C VAL A 125 -29.23 13.89 -37.02
N MET A 126 -29.44 13.39 -38.24
CA MET A 126 -30.73 12.91 -38.71
C MET A 126 -30.81 11.39 -38.46
N LEU A 127 -31.73 11.00 -37.58
CA LEU A 127 -32.01 9.61 -37.25
C LEU A 127 -33.14 9.06 -38.14
N PRO A 128 -33.03 7.81 -38.61
CA PRO A 128 -34.12 7.15 -39.31
C PRO A 128 -35.34 6.97 -38.40
N GLY A 129 -36.53 7.29 -38.91
CA GLY A 129 -37.79 6.96 -38.25
C GLY A 129 -38.07 5.45 -38.33
N ARG A 130 -39.18 5.01 -37.73
CA ARG A 130 -39.69 3.65 -37.96
C ARG A 130 -40.06 3.49 -39.44
N GLU A 131 -40.17 2.25 -39.91
CA GLU A 131 -40.52 1.97 -41.31
C GLU A 131 -41.80 2.72 -41.74
N GLY A 132 -41.65 3.65 -42.69
CA GLY A 132 -42.74 4.53 -43.16
C GLY A 132 -42.87 5.89 -42.45
N GLU A 133 -42.11 6.13 -41.38
CA GLU A 133 -42.11 7.40 -40.64
C GLU A 133 -40.95 8.32 -41.06
N PRO A 134 -41.17 9.65 -41.02
CA PRO A 134 -40.09 10.60 -41.28
C PRO A 134 -38.99 10.49 -40.22
N GLY A 135 -37.74 10.68 -40.66
CA GLY A 135 -36.61 10.79 -39.73
C GLY A 135 -36.70 12.03 -38.84
N PHE A 136 -36.02 12.00 -37.70
CA PHE A 136 -36.01 13.08 -36.72
C PHE A 136 -34.60 13.57 -36.42
N ARG A 137 -34.48 14.82 -36.00
CA ARG A 137 -33.19 15.44 -35.65
C ARG A 137 -32.94 15.34 -34.16
N THR A 138 -31.71 15.00 -33.78
CA THR A 138 -31.28 15.06 -32.38
C THR A 138 -29.88 15.66 -32.31
N THR A 139 -29.59 16.38 -31.23
CA THR A 139 -28.26 16.88 -30.91
C THR A 139 -27.59 15.92 -29.93
N LEU A 140 -26.33 15.60 -30.20
CA LEU A 140 -25.51 14.78 -29.34
C LEU A 140 -24.08 15.31 -29.33
N TRP A 141 -23.38 15.10 -28.23
CA TRP A 141 -21.95 15.33 -28.16
C TRP A 141 -21.23 14.08 -28.66
N ALA A 142 -20.30 14.24 -29.60
CA ALA A 142 -19.52 13.13 -30.17
C ALA A 142 -18.03 13.36 -29.96
N HIS A 143 -17.29 12.26 -29.77
CA HIS A 143 -15.84 12.23 -29.78
C HIS A 143 -15.38 11.28 -30.88
N THR A 144 -14.69 11.80 -31.90
CA THR A 144 -14.25 11.03 -33.09
C THR A 144 -12.76 11.23 -33.37
N HIS A 145 -12.09 10.20 -33.88
CA HIS A 145 -10.69 10.30 -34.36
C HIS A 145 -10.58 11.01 -35.72
N GLU A 146 -11.64 10.94 -36.52
CA GLU A 146 -11.74 11.66 -37.79
C GLU A 146 -12.48 12.97 -37.56
N GLU A 147 -12.05 14.03 -38.25
CA GLU A 147 -12.70 15.33 -38.18
C GLU A 147 -14.16 15.21 -38.68
N PRO A 148 -15.16 15.49 -37.83
CA PRO A 148 -16.55 15.39 -38.22
C PRO A 148 -16.88 16.48 -39.26
N HIS A 149 -17.69 16.13 -40.26
CA HIS A 149 -18.10 17.04 -41.32
C HIS A 149 -19.58 16.86 -41.65
N GLU A 150 -20.22 17.95 -42.08
CA GLU A 150 -21.62 17.93 -42.50
C GLU A 150 -21.82 16.99 -43.69
N GLY A 151 -22.90 16.20 -43.64
CA GLY A 151 -23.16 15.13 -44.60
C GLY A 151 -22.42 13.82 -44.31
N GLY A 152 -21.44 13.82 -43.40
CA GLY A 152 -20.78 12.63 -42.90
C GLY A 152 -21.73 11.67 -42.19
N LYS A 153 -21.30 10.43 -41.97
CA LYS A 153 -22.06 9.40 -41.26
C LYS A 153 -21.47 9.16 -39.88
N LEU A 154 -22.32 9.09 -38.87
CA LEU A 154 -21.97 8.81 -37.50
C LEU A 154 -22.70 7.56 -37.03
N ARG A 155 -21.98 6.60 -36.46
CA ARG A 155 -22.64 5.44 -35.84
C ARG A 155 -23.25 5.84 -34.52
N VAL A 156 -24.52 5.51 -34.35
CA VAL A 156 -25.30 5.87 -33.17
C VAL A 156 -26.18 4.72 -32.71
N LEU A 157 -26.49 4.72 -31.42
CA LEU A 157 -27.53 3.90 -30.81
C LEU A 157 -28.70 4.84 -30.47
N TYR A 158 -29.89 4.53 -30.95
CA TYR A 158 -31.10 5.34 -30.72
C TYR A 158 -32.34 4.43 -30.66
N SER A 159 -33.46 4.91 -30.12
CA SER A 159 -34.73 4.17 -30.14
C SER A 159 -35.70 4.82 -31.12
N PRO A 160 -36.10 4.14 -32.22
CA PRO A 160 -37.08 4.68 -33.16
C PRO A 160 -38.45 4.93 -32.52
N GLY A 161 -38.83 4.12 -31.53
CA GLY A 161 -40.12 4.25 -30.83
C GLY A 161 -40.14 5.35 -29.76
N HIS A 162 -38.97 5.84 -29.36
CA HIS A 162 -38.79 6.80 -28.27
C HIS A 162 -37.79 7.89 -28.66
N PRO A 163 -38.12 8.75 -29.64
CA PRO A 163 -37.21 9.80 -30.13
C PRO A 163 -36.80 10.80 -29.04
N GLU A 164 -37.61 10.95 -28.00
CA GLU A 164 -37.34 11.79 -26.82
C GLU A 164 -36.10 11.35 -26.02
N LEU A 165 -35.68 10.08 -26.14
CA LEU A 165 -34.48 9.57 -25.48
C LEU A 165 -33.18 9.99 -26.19
N GLY A 166 -33.29 10.52 -27.41
CA GLY A 166 -32.16 10.99 -28.21
C GLY A 166 -31.32 9.86 -28.80
N ALA A 167 -30.01 10.09 -28.91
CA ALA A 167 -29.04 9.10 -29.38
C ALA A 167 -27.72 9.19 -28.63
N VAL A 168 -26.99 8.08 -28.64
CA VAL A 168 -25.63 7.97 -28.11
C VAL A 168 -24.68 7.57 -29.23
N HIS A 169 -23.54 8.23 -29.33
CA HIS A 169 -22.49 7.92 -30.29
C HIS A 169 -21.43 6.99 -29.65
N GLY A 170 -20.81 6.13 -30.47
CA GLY A 170 -19.65 5.34 -30.09
C GLY A 170 -19.12 4.51 -31.26
N ASP A 171 -17.94 3.93 -31.10
CA ASP A 171 -17.46 2.88 -31.99
C ASP A 171 -18.29 1.59 -31.83
N ILE A 172 -18.09 0.60 -32.71
CA ILE A 172 -18.87 -0.66 -32.66
C ILE A 172 -18.74 -1.31 -31.28
N ALA A 173 -17.52 -1.37 -30.74
CA ALA A 173 -17.23 -2.01 -29.47
C ALA A 173 -17.93 -1.28 -28.29
N THR A 174 -17.97 0.05 -28.32
CA THR A 174 -18.67 0.85 -27.30
C THR A 174 -20.17 0.70 -27.41
N LEU A 175 -20.74 0.73 -28.61
CA LEU A 175 -22.18 0.54 -28.81
C LEU A 175 -22.63 -0.88 -28.43
N ASP A 176 -21.83 -1.91 -28.75
CA ASP A 176 -22.07 -3.30 -28.29
C ASP A 176 -22.05 -3.38 -26.77
N ARG A 177 -21.06 -2.75 -26.15
CA ARG A 177 -20.89 -2.71 -24.69
C ARG A 177 -22.04 -2.00 -23.99
N LEU A 178 -22.44 -0.84 -24.50
CA LEU A 178 -23.58 -0.05 -24.01
C LEU A 178 -24.89 -0.81 -24.17
N GLN A 179 -25.08 -1.49 -25.30
CA GLN A 179 -26.25 -2.32 -25.56
C GLN A 179 -26.32 -3.55 -24.65
N ALA A 180 -25.17 -4.13 -24.29
CA ALA A 180 -25.07 -5.20 -23.32
C ALA A 180 -25.20 -4.73 -21.85
N GLY A 181 -25.32 -3.41 -21.61
CA GLY A 181 -25.41 -2.85 -20.26
C GLY A 181 -24.13 -3.00 -19.44
N THR A 182 -22.98 -3.18 -20.09
CA THR A 182 -21.69 -3.40 -19.40
C THR A 182 -20.87 -2.11 -19.39
N ALA A 183 -20.40 -1.64 -18.23
CA ALA A 183 -19.60 -0.41 -18.18
C ALA A 183 -18.15 -0.60 -18.70
N LEU A 184 -17.57 -1.79 -18.49
CA LEU A 184 -16.18 -2.11 -18.85
C LEU A 184 -16.13 -3.19 -19.93
N THR A 185 -15.17 -3.07 -20.85
CA THR A 185 -14.90 -4.17 -21.79
C THR A 185 -14.42 -5.40 -21.01
N PRO A 186 -14.71 -6.64 -21.46
CA PRO A 186 -14.22 -7.85 -20.77
C PRO A 186 -12.70 -7.82 -20.56
N VAL A 187 -11.96 -7.29 -21.54
CA VAL A 187 -10.50 -7.12 -21.46
C VAL A 187 -10.11 -6.14 -20.37
N ALA A 188 -10.79 -4.99 -20.26
CA ALA A 188 -10.53 -4.01 -19.20
C ALA A 188 -10.87 -4.59 -17.81
N THR A 189 -11.99 -5.30 -17.69
CA THR A 189 -12.40 -6.01 -16.47
C THR A 189 -11.33 -7.02 -16.05
N TRP A 190 -10.87 -7.88 -16.96
CA TRP A 190 -9.82 -8.85 -16.69
C TRP A 190 -8.46 -8.19 -16.41
N ALA A 191 -8.10 -7.12 -17.11
CA ALA A 191 -6.87 -6.39 -16.85
C ALA A 191 -6.89 -5.75 -15.45
N PHE A 192 -8.04 -5.23 -15.03
CA PHE A 192 -8.23 -4.67 -13.70
C PHE A 192 -8.09 -5.76 -12.63
N PHE A 193 -8.86 -6.85 -12.73
CA PHE A 193 -8.75 -7.98 -11.79
C PHE A 193 -7.36 -8.62 -11.78
N GLY A 194 -6.77 -8.82 -12.95
CA GLY A 194 -5.43 -9.38 -13.09
C GLY A 194 -4.35 -8.49 -12.46
N SER A 195 -4.45 -7.16 -12.62
CA SER A 195 -3.55 -6.24 -11.93
C SER A 195 -3.71 -6.30 -10.41
N TRP A 196 -4.96 -6.41 -9.94
CA TRP A 196 -5.27 -6.54 -8.52
C TRP A 196 -4.72 -7.84 -7.92
N ALA A 197 -4.96 -8.96 -8.59
CA ALA A 197 -4.46 -10.26 -8.20
C ALA A 197 -2.92 -10.29 -8.23
N GLY A 198 -2.30 -9.73 -9.26
CA GLY A 198 -0.85 -9.64 -9.42
C GLY A 198 -0.20 -8.82 -8.31
N VAL A 199 -0.72 -7.63 -8.00
CA VAL A 199 -0.20 -6.82 -6.91
C VAL A 199 -0.46 -7.46 -5.55
N SER A 200 -1.67 -7.98 -5.30
CA SER A 200 -1.98 -8.69 -4.04
C SER A 200 -1.05 -9.87 -3.82
N LEU A 201 -0.80 -10.67 -4.87
CA LEU A 201 0.14 -11.79 -4.83
C LEU A 201 1.56 -11.29 -4.57
N LEU A 202 2.01 -10.24 -5.25
CA LEU A 202 3.33 -9.64 -5.01
C LEU A 202 3.49 -9.20 -3.55
N VAL A 203 2.46 -8.56 -2.97
CA VAL A 203 2.46 -8.12 -1.58
C VAL A 203 2.53 -9.29 -0.62
N VAL A 204 1.75 -10.35 -0.86
CA VAL A 204 1.82 -11.59 -0.08
C VAL A 204 3.20 -12.20 -0.22
N LEU A 205 3.75 -12.28 -1.43
CA LEU A 205 5.07 -12.84 -1.69
C LEU A 205 6.17 -12.05 -0.96
N VAL A 206 6.17 -10.72 -1.04
CA VAL A 206 7.13 -9.86 -0.32
C VAL A 206 6.97 -10.00 1.19
N SER A 207 5.74 -10.08 1.69
CA SER A 207 5.47 -10.18 3.14
C SER A 207 5.80 -11.56 3.72
N VAL A 208 5.62 -12.63 2.94
CA VAL A 208 5.85 -14.03 3.36
C VAL A 208 7.30 -14.44 3.12
N PHE A 209 7.85 -14.11 1.95
CA PHE A 209 9.19 -14.53 1.53
C PHE A 209 10.27 -13.48 1.76
N GLY A 210 9.94 -12.19 1.81
CA GLY A 210 10.92 -11.09 1.84
C GLY A 210 11.69 -10.91 3.15
N GLY A 211 11.74 -11.91 4.02
CA GLY A 211 12.52 -11.84 5.27
C GLY A 211 11.83 -11.02 6.35
N ALA A 212 11.30 -9.84 5.97
CA ALA A 212 10.38 -8.84 6.54
C ALA A 212 10.17 -8.76 8.07
N PHE A 213 10.01 -9.92 8.69
CA PHE A 213 9.48 -10.15 10.01
C PHE A 213 9.79 -11.59 10.47
N ARG A 214 10.96 -12.14 10.13
CA ARG A 214 11.42 -13.46 10.59
C ARG A 214 12.10 -13.35 11.97
N GLY A 215 11.47 -12.63 12.89
CA GLY A 215 11.90 -12.57 14.29
C GLY A 215 11.47 -13.80 15.09
N LEU A 216 12.06 -13.97 16.27
CA LEU A 216 11.66 -14.98 17.25
C LEU A 216 10.28 -14.64 17.81
N ALA A 217 9.26 -15.45 17.56
CA ALA A 217 7.90 -15.18 18.07
C ALA A 217 7.78 -15.43 19.59
N ARG A 218 8.59 -16.35 20.12
CA ARG A 218 8.70 -16.69 21.53
C ARG A 218 10.17 -16.87 21.89
N LEU A 219 10.54 -16.44 23.08
CA LEU A 219 11.85 -16.74 23.64
C LEU A 219 11.70 -18.03 24.45
N GLU A 220 11.91 -19.16 23.79
CA GLU A 220 11.81 -20.50 24.39
C GLU A 220 13.20 -21.01 24.85
N GLY A 221 13.25 -22.15 25.56
CA GLY A 221 14.49 -22.71 26.12
C GLY A 221 15.58 -23.09 25.11
N GLY A 222 15.30 -23.06 23.81
CA GLY A 222 16.31 -23.17 22.74
C GLY A 222 16.92 -21.84 22.30
N THR A 223 16.55 -20.73 22.95
CA THR A 223 17.01 -19.38 22.59
C THR A 223 18.21 -19.01 23.44
N ARG A 224 19.22 -18.41 22.81
CA ARG A 224 20.37 -17.82 23.48
C ARG A 224 20.16 -16.32 23.63
N ALA A 225 20.64 -15.76 24.73
CA ALA A 225 20.62 -14.33 24.98
C ALA A 225 21.97 -13.87 25.55
N VAL A 226 22.44 -12.73 25.08
CA VAL A 226 23.60 -12.04 25.67
C VAL A 226 23.23 -10.59 25.93
N ARG A 227 23.75 -10.05 27.03
CA ARG A 227 23.59 -8.65 27.37
C ARG A 227 24.80 -7.84 26.91
N GLY A 228 24.55 -6.62 26.47
CA GLY A 228 25.61 -5.67 26.15
C GLY A 228 25.09 -4.28 25.87
N SER A 229 26.01 -3.37 25.57
CA SER A 229 25.70 -2.00 25.20
C SER A 229 25.89 -1.76 23.71
N VAL A 230 24.98 -1.01 23.08
CA VAL A 230 25.12 -0.64 21.67
C VAL A 230 26.19 0.45 21.55
N TRP A 231 27.36 0.10 21.01
CA TRP A 231 28.50 1.02 20.97
C TRP A 231 28.56 1.85 19.68
N SER A 232 28.34 1.20 18.53
CA SER A 232 28.59 1.84 17.24
C SER A 232 27.78 1.22 16.10
N VAL A 233 27.75 1.96 15.00
CA VAL A 233 27.17 1.53 13.73
C VAL A 233 28.31 1.10 12.83
N ALA A 234 28.25 -0.11 12.32
CA ALA A 234 29.17 -0.56 11.28
C ALA A 234 28.41 -0.63 9.96
N ARG A 235 28.98 0.00 8.92
CA ARG A 235 28.59 -0.30 7.54
C ARG A 235 29.21 -1.65 7.20
N TRP A 236 28.40 -2.55 6.68
CA TRP A 236 28.82 -3.91 6.34
C TRP A 236 29.04 -4.02 4.83
N ASP A 237 29.99 -4.87 4.43
CA ASP A 237 30.43 -5.06 3.02
C ASP A 237 29.30 -5.54 2.09
N GLY A 238 28.23 -6.11 2.65
CA GLY A 238 27.00 -6.48 1.94
C GLY A 238 25.94 -5.38 1.78
N GLY A 239 26.28 -4.11 2.05
CA GLY A 239 25.39 -2.97 1.76
C GLY A 239 24.33 -2.65 2.84
N GLY A 240 24.54 -3.07 4.09
CA GLY A 240 23.62 -2.81 5.21
C GLY A 240 24.30 -2.16 6.42
N THR A 241 23.50 -1.57 7.32
CA THR A 241 23.96 -1.13 8.66
C THR A 241 23.80 -2.25 9.67
N ALA A 242 24.88 -2.56 10.40
CA ALA A 242 24.84 -3.43 11.57
C ALA A 242 25.08 -2.62 12.85
N LEU A 243 24.29 -2.90 13.88
CA LEU A 243 24.51 -2.42 15.23
C LEU A 243 25.60 -3.28 15.88
N ARG A 244 26.67 -2.67 16.37
CA ARG A 244 27.65 -3.37 17.20
C ARG A 244 27.22 -3.30 18.66
N VAL A 245 26.91 -4.45 19.22
CA VAL A 245 26.61 -4.63 20.63
C VAL A 245 27.86 -5.17 21.31
N ARG A 246 28.44 -4.38 22.21
CA ARG A 246 29.60 -4.77 23.00
C ARG A 246 29.16 -5.58 24.20
N THR A 247 29.60 -6.82 24.27
CA THR A 247 29.37 -7.73 25.41
C THR A 247 30.66 -7.86 26.24
N ALA A 248 30.65 -8.67 27.29
CA ALA A 248 31.82 -8.86 28.15
C ALA A 248 33.00 -9.56 27.42
N THR A 249 32.72 -10.56 26.57
CA THR A 249 33.75 -11.30 25.82
C THR A 249 33.99 -10.83 24.39
N GLY A 250 33.11 -9.99 23.83
CA GLY A 250 33.33 -9.47 22.48
C GLY A 250 32.15 -8.71 21.88
N ASP A 251 32.30 -8.34 20.62
CA ASP A 251 31.28 -7.60 19.89
C ASP A 251 30.37 -8.55 19.09
N VAL A 252 29.06 -8.34 19.19
CA VAL A 252 28.03 -8.97 18.35
C VAL A 252 27.56 -7.97 17.32
N HIS A 253 27.58 -8.33 16.03
CA HIS A 253 26.96 -7.48 15.01
C HIS A 253 25.52 -7.92 14.80
N PHE A 254 24.59 -7.06 15.18
CA PHE A 254 23.17 -7.21 14.94
C PHE A 254 22.79 -6.47 13.66
N CYS A 255 22.46 -7.21 12.62
CA CYS A 255 21.93 -6.69 11.38
C CYS A 255 20.44 -6.41 11.55
N ALA A 256 20.08 -5.17 11.85
CA ALA A 256 18.69 -4.76 11.84
C ALA A 256 18.12 -4.96 10.43
N GLU A 257 16.87 -5.42 10.36
CA GLU A 257 16.17 -5.66 9.10
C GLU A 257 15.99 -4.38 8.27
N GLN A 258 16.04 -3.22 8.93
CA GLN A 258 15.99 -1.91 8.32
C GLN A 258 17.37 -1.27 8.30
N ASN A 259 17.87 -0.99 7.10
CA ASN A 259 19.10 -0.23 6.90
C ASN A 259 18.82 1.26 7.15
N ASN A 260 18.90 1.70 8.41
CA ASN A 260 18.63 3.09 8.77
C ASN A 260 19.57 3.56 9.89
N GLN A 261 20.44 4.51 9.52
CA GLN A 261 21.45 5.09 10.41
C GLN A 261 20.83 5.83 11.62
N ALA A 262 19.60 6.34 11.50
CA ALA A 262 18.90 7.00 12.61
C ALA A 262 18.51 6.03 13.73
N ILE A 263 18.28 4.75 13.42
CA ILE A 263 18.09 3.70 14.44
C ILE A 263 19.34 3.61 15.29
N ALA A 264 20.47 3.53 14.61
CA ALA A 264 21.74 3.23 15.22
C ALA A 264 22.28 4.41 16.05
N SER A 265 22.06 5.66 15.62
CA SER A 265 22.35 6.83 16.44
C SER A 265 21.45 6.91 17.67
N SER A 266 20.16 6.58 17.53
CA SER A 266 19.23 6.62 18.65
C SER A 266 19.50 5.54 19.69
N LEU A 267 20.18 4.44 19.35
CA LEU A 267 20.48 3.35 20.29
C LEU A 267 21.84 3.46 20.97
N ARG A 268 22.66 4.47 20.66
CA ARG A 268 24.02 4.57 21.20
C ARG A 268 24.00 4.58 22.73
N ASN A 269 24.85 3.73 23.32
CA ASN A 269 25.01 3.50 24.76
C ASN A 269 23.79 2.89 25.47
N GLU A 270 22.79 2.41 24.72
CA GLU A 270 21.66 1.69 25.32
C GLU A 270 22.08 0.27 25.71
N GLU A 271 21.66 -0.15 26.90
CA GLU A 271 21.73 -1.53 27.36
C GLU A 271 20.64 -2.36 26.69
N VAL A 272 21.07 -3.46 26.09
CA VAL A 272 20.22 -4.30 25.25
C VAL A 272 20.52 -5.78 25.47
N TRP A 273 19.49 -6.58 25.26
CA TRP A 273 19.61 -8.01 25.07
C TRP A 273 19.62 -8.34 23.59
N VAL A 274 20.59 -9.12 23.15
CA VAL A 274 20.58 -9.76 21.84
C VAL A 274 20.14 -11.19 22.04
N CYS A 275 18.99 -11.56 21.49
CA CYS A 275 18.45 -12.92 21.56
C CYS A 275 18.47 -13.56 20.16
N TRP A 276 18.93 -14.81 20.05
CA TRP A 276 18.92 -15.57 18.79
C TRP A 276 18.53 -17.03 19.00
N ALA A 277 17.96 -17.66 17.98
CA ALA A 277 17.71 -19.10 18.00
C ALA A 277 19.05 -19.85 18.05
N ALA A 278 19.20 -20.85 18.93
CA ALA A 278 20.34 -21.75 18.84
C ALA A 278 20.37 -22.37 17.43
N ALA A 279 21.55 -22.37 16.81
CA ALA A 279 21.72 -22.96 15.49
C ALA A 279 21.47 -24.47 15.59
N ASP A 280 20.53 -24.99 14.80
CA ASP A 280 20.42 -26.42 14.59
C ASP A 280 21.72 -26.90 13.94
N LYS A 281 22.47 -27.75 14.66
CA LYS A 281 23.81 -28.22 14.25
C LYS A 281 23.82 -28.89 12.87
N THR A 282 22.65 -29.31 12.38
CA THR A 282 22.43 -29.95 11.07
C THR A 282 22.34 -28.96 9.91
N ALA A 283 22.00 -27.69 10.16
CA ALA A 283 21.93 -26.64 9.13
C ALA A 283 23.25 -25.85 8.99
N ALA A 284 24.06 -25.82 10.05
CA ALA A 284 25.26 -24.99 10.20
C ALA A 284 26.52 -25.47 9.42
N GLY A 285 26.34 -26.01 8.21
CA GLY A 285 27.44 -26.47 7.35
C GLY A 285 28.26 -25.36 6.68
N GLY A 286 27.83 -24.10 6.77
CA GLY A 286 28.50 -22.95 6.15
C GLY A 286 28.91 -21.88 7.15
N SER A 287 30.21 -21.55 7.20
CA SER A 287 30.72 -20.38 7.93
C SER A 287 30.17 -19.10 7.28
N GLY A 288 29.11 -18.54 7.85
CA GLY A 288 28.44 -17.35 7.27
C GLY A 288 26.92 -17.41 7.29
N GLU A 289 26.30 -18.44 7.88
CA GLU A 289 24.85 -18.45 8.00
C GLU A 289 24.36 -17.36 8.96
N ARG A 290 23.29 -16.68 8.58
CA ARG A 290 22.62 -15.67 9.39
C ARG A 290 21.55 -16.33 10.26
N LEU A 291 21.62 -16.06 11.55
CA LEU A 291 20.66 -16.54 12.54
C LEU A 291 19.64 -15.45 12.82
N ARG A 292 18.38 -15.86 12.94
CA ARG A 292 17.30 -14.96 13.33
C ARG A 292 17.54 -14.47 14.75
N ALA A 293 17.48 -13.15 14.91
CA ALA A 293 17.72 -12.50 16.19
C ALA A 293 16.66 -11.45 16.51
N SER A 294 16.67 -11.01 17.76
CA SER A 294 15.84 -9.92 18.25
C SER A 294 16.65 -9.12 19.26
N LEU A 295 16.70 -7.81 19.06
CA LEU A 295 17.34 -6.87 19.96
C LEU A 295 16.27 -6.28 20.88
N ILE A 296 16.40 -6.47 22.19
CA ILE A 296 15.41 -6.05 23.17
C ILE A 296 16.07 -5.04 24.09
N GLY A 297 15.56 -3.80 24.10
CA GLY A 297 16.08 -2.77 24.99
C GLY A 297 15.39 -2.77 26.35
N ASP A 298 16.10 -2.28 27.36
CA ASP A 298 15.58 -2.18 28.73
C ASP A 298 14.30 -1.32 28.81
N GLY A 299 14.20 -0.29 27.96
CA GLY A 299 13.01 0.56 27.80
C GLY A 299 11.77 -0.10 27.17
N GLY A 300 11.70 -1.43 27.09
CA GLY A 300 10.47 -2.15 26.71
C GLY A 300 10.19 -2.19 25.20
N TRP A 301 11.23 -2.13 24.36
CA TRP A 301 11.11 -2.24 22.91
C TRP A 301 11.86 -3.46 22.37
N CYS A 302 11.44 -3.95 21.21
CA CYS A 302 12.05 -5.06 20.50
C CYS A 302 12.23 -4.69 19.02
N LEU A 303 13.45 -4.88 18.50
CA LEU A 303 13.82 -4.70 17.11
C LEU A 303 14.19 -6.07 16.50
N PRO A 304 13.45 -6.57 15.50
CA PRO A 304 13.81 -7.82 14.82
C PRO A 304 15.02 -7.61 13.89
N GLY A 305 15.80 -8.68 13.71
CA GLY A 305 16.96 -8.65 12.82
C GLY A 305 17.66 -9.99 12.74
N GLU A 306 18.93 -9.96 12.36
CA GLU A 306 19.76 -11.13 12.17
C GLU A 306 21.13 -10.94 12.84
N VAL A 307 21.76 -12.03 13.26
CA VAL A 307 23.16 -12.07 13.72
C VAL A 307 23.94 -13.12 12.94
N TRP A 308 25.24 -12.96 12.80
CA TRP A 308 26.07 -13.93 12.08
C TRP A 308 26.51 -15.06 13.01
N SER A 309 26.29 -16.31 12.58
CA SER A 309 26.69 -17.53 13.31
C SER A 309 28.15 -17.49 13.78
N ALA A 310 29.08 -17.06 12.92
CA ALA A 310 30.50 -16.96 13.24
C ALA A 310 30.82 -15.96 14.36
N GLN A 311 29.98 -14.93 14.54
CA GLN A 311 30.17 -13.92 15.58
C GLN A 311 29.53 -14.35 16.89
N VAL A 312 28.31 -14.90 16.85
CA VAL A 312 27.70 -15.45 18.06
C VAL A 312 28.51 -16.62 18.62
N ALA A 313 29.18 -17.41 17.79
CA ALA A 313 30.11 -18.45 18.26
C ALA A 313 31.26 -17.91 19.13
N ARG A 314 31.68 -16.65 18.94
CA ARG A 314 32.74 -16.02 19.76
C ARG A 314 32.24 -15.59 21.12
N VAL A 315 30.97 -15.18 21.21
CA VAL A 315 30.32 -14.75 22.46
C VAL A 315 29.49 -15.86 23.11
N GLU A 316 29.46 -17.06 22.53
CA GLU A 316 28.66 -18.20 23.01
C GLU A 316 28.99 -18.59 24.46
N ARG A 317 30.21 -18.27 24.93
CA ARG A 317 30.61 -18.50 26.34
C ARG A 317 29.86 -17.62 27.33
N ASP A 318 29.47 -16.41 26.91
CA ASP A 318 28.68 -15.47 27.72
C ASP A 318 27.19 -15.54 27.43
N ALA A 319 26.84 -16.18 26.31
CA ALA A 319 25.45 -16.38 25.94
C ALA A 319 24.78 -17.33 26.93
N SER A 320 23.73 -16.83 27.56
CA SER A 320 22.91 -17.59 28.48
C SER A 320 21.70 -18.16 27.76
N THR A 321 21.28 -19.37 28.14
CA THR A 321 19.98 -19.87 27.70
C THR A 321 18.89 -19.02 28.33
N VAL A 322 17.93 -18.57 27.53
CA VAL A 322 16.76 -17.82 28.03
C VAL A 322 16.02 -18.65 29.09
N GLY A 323 15.67 -18.02 30.21
CA GLY A 323 14.99 -18.66 31.35
C GLY A 323 15.92 -19.11 32.48
N THR A 324 17.24 -18.94 32.31
CA THR A 324 18.22 -19.14 33.38
C THR A 324 18.34 -17.90 34.28
N SER A 325 19.02 -18.02 35.42
CA SER A 325 19.27 -16.87 36.32
C SER A 325 20.06 -15.74 35.66
N GLN A 326 20.89 -16.04 34.66
CA GLN A 326 21.68 -15.07 33.90
C GLN A 326 20.88 -14.40 32.77
N ALA A 327 19.80 -15.01 32.30
CA ALA A 327 18.86 -14.44 31.33
C ALA A 327 17.42 -14.72 31.79
N PRO A 328 16.99 -14.11 32.92
CA PRO A 328 15.70 -14.42 33.53
C PRO A 328 14.58 -14.00 32.61
N VAL A 329 13.50 -14.78 32.56
CA VAL A 329 12.28 -14.43 31.82
C VAL A 329 11.27 -13.86 32.79
N ASP A 330 10.79 -12.65 32.49
CA ASP A 330 9.64 -12.05 33.14
C ASP A 330 8.39 -12.27 32.26
N PRO A 331 7.43 -13.12 32.70
CA PRO A 331 6.20 -13.37 31.96
C PRO A 331 5.25 -12.16 31.93
N LEU A 332 5.39 -11.21 32.86
CA LEU A 332 4.58 -9.99 32.91
C LEU A 332 5.16 -8.87 32.06
N ARG A 333 6.47 -8.94 31.73
CA ARG A 333 7.11 -7.96 30.84
C ARG A 333 6.54 -8.08 29.44
N SER A 334 5.97 -6.98 28.97
CA SER A 334 5.59 -6.80 27.58
C SER A 334 6.54 -5.84 26.91
N VAL A 335 6.86 -6.10 25.63
CA VAL A 335 7.69 -5.21 24.82
C VAL A 335 6.93 -4.82 23.55
N ALA A 336 7.16 -3.61 23.06
CA ALA A 336 6.60 -3.15 21.79
C ALA A 336 7.55 -3.38 20.63
N LEU A 337 6.98 -3.74 19.48
CA LEU A 337 7.73 -3.88 18.25
C LEU A 337 8.15 -2.49 17.76
N TRP A 338 9.45 -2.26 17.64
CA TRP A 338 10.00 -1.02 17.11
C TRP A 338 10.41 -1.21 15.65
N LEU A 339 9.63 -0.59 14.77
CA LEU A 339 9.85 -0.59 13.32
C LEU A 339 9.85 0.85 12.82
N PRO A 340 10.99 1.54 12.85
CA PRO A 340 11.04 2.97 12.57
C PRO A 340 10.61 3.33 11.13
N VAL A 341 10.81 2.44 10.15
CA VAL A 341 10.50 2.72 8.73
C VAL A 341 9.21 2.07 8.22
N THR A 342 8.86 0.85 8.64
CA THR A 342 7.70 0.08 8.10
C THR A 342 6.41 0.20 8.90
N SER A 343 6.38 1.05 9.91
CA SER A 343 5.27 1.12 10.87
C SER A 343 4.07 1.96 10.42
N TRP A 344 4.05 2.48 9.19
CA TRP A 344 2.94 3.34 8.75
C TRP A 344 1.58 2.64 8.84
N PRO A 345 1.34 1.42 8.30
CA PRO A 345 0.03 0.78 8.46
C PRO A 345 -0.16 0.19 9.86
N LEU A 346 0.95 -0.10 10.56
CA LEU A 346 0.97 -0.78 11.86
C LEU A 346 0.67 0.16 13.03
N ARG A 347 0.86 1.47 12.83
CA ARG A 347 0.56 2.55 13.78
C ARG A 347 -0.87 3.08 13.66
N LEU A 348 -1.65 2.60 12.70
CA LEU A 348 -3.03 3.01 12.53
C LEU A 348 -3.85 2.63 13.77
N ARG A 349 -4.51 3.63 14.38
CA ARG A 349 -5.46 3.40 15.47
C ARG A 349 -6.65 2.57 14.95
N GLY A 350 -7.35 1.86 15.83
CA GLY A 350 -8.46 0.98 15.45
C GLY A 350 -9.52 1.65 14.55
N TRP A 351 -9.83 2.93 14.79
CA TRP A 351 -10.76 3.68 13.94
C TRP A 351 -10.21 3.97 12.54
N SER A 352 -8.89 4.12 12.37
CA SER A 352 -8.26 4.30 11.06
C SER A 352 -8.33 3.00 10.24
N VAL A 353 -8.30 1.84 10.90
CA VAL A 353 -8.58 0.54 10.26
C VAL A 353 -10.04 0.45 9.81
N LEU A 354 -10.98 1.00 10.59
CA LEU A 354 -12.40 1.06 10.20
C LEU A 354 -12.61 1.96 8.98
N LEU A 355 -11.95 3.11 8.91
CA LEU A 355 -11.98 3.98 7.71
C LEU A 355 -11.38 3.31 6.47
N ILE A 356 -10.32 2.54 6.64
CA ILE A 356 -9.78 1.68 5.59
C ILE A 356 -10.82 0.67 5.12
N ALA A 357 -11.52 -0.01 6.03
CA ALA A 357 -12.57 -0.96 5.66
C ALA A 357 -13.72 -0.27 4.90
N VAL A 358 -14.14 0.92 5.34
CA VAL A 358 -15.11 1.76 4.61
C VAL A 358 -14.61 2.08 3.21
N THR A 359 -13.33 2.43 3.05
CA THR A 359 -12.72 2.69 1.74
C THR A 359 -12.78 1.45 0.84
N MET A 360 -12.54 0.25 1.39
CA MET A 360 -12.63 -1.00 0.63
C MET A 360 -14.07 -1.31 0.20
N VAL A 361 -15.05 -1.16 1.10
CA VAL A 361 -16.48 -1.37 0.77
C VAL A 361 -16.95 -0.36 -0.28
N ALA A 362 -16.60 0.91 -0.11
CA ALA A 362 -16.93 1.96 -1.06
C ALA A 362 -16.27 1.73 -2.43
N THR A 363 -15.02 1.24 -2.46
CA THR A 363 -14.36 0.82 -3.70
C THR A 363 -15.08 -0.37 -4.34
N ALA A 364 -15.49 -1.36 -3.56
CA ALA A 364 -16.23 -2.51 -4.09
C ALA A 364 -17.58 -2.09 -4.70
N LEU A 365 -18.26 -1.11 -4.09
CA LEU A 365 -19.48 -0.53 -4.66
C LEU A 365 -19.22 0.19 -6.00
N LEU A 366 -18.09 0.86 -6.16
CA LEU A 366 -17.69 1.45 -7.45
C LEU A 366 -17.48 0.42 -8.57
N LEU A 367 -17.31 -0.86 -8.23
CA LEU A 367 -17.17 -1.96 -9.19
C LEU A 367 -18.52 -2.60 -9.54
N THR A 368 -19.60 -2.22 -8.86
CA THR A 368 -20.96 -2.67 -9.20
C THR A 368 -21.58 -1.71 -10.21
N ASP A 369 -22.51 -2.18 -11.05
CA ASP A 369 -23.24 -1.39 -12.06
C ASP A 369 -24.22 -0.36 -11.45
N THR A 370 -23.94 0.17 -10.25
CA THR A 370 -24.65 1.32 -9.72
C THR A 370 -24.23 2.55 -10.52
N GLY A 371 -24.94 2.86 -11.60
CA GLY A 371 -24.74 4.09 -12.36
C GLY A 371 -25.17 5.35 -11.58
N GLY A 372 -24.67 6.51 -12.00
CA GLY A 372 -25.17 7.82 -11.55
C GLY A 372 -24.77 8.26 -10.13
N ARG A 373 -25.66 8.99 -9.45
CA ARG A 373 -25.42 9.60 -8.12
C ARG A 373 -24.89 8.65 -7.03
N PRO A 374 -25.35 7.39 -6.88
CA PRO A 374 -24.82 6.49 -5.86
C PRO A 374 -23.34 6.12 -6.09
N ARG A 375 -22.89 6.04 -7.35
CA ARG A 375 -21.47 5.81 -7.69
C ARG A 375 -20.58 6.94 -7.18
N TRP A 376 -20.98 8.17 -7.47
CA TRP A 376 -20.26 9.37 -7.02
C TRP A 376 -20.23 9.48 -5.49
N ALA A 377 -21.33 9.14 -4.82
CA ALA A 377 -21.37 9.09 -3.36
C ALA A 377 -20.40 8.04 -2.79
N ALA A 378 -20.34 6.84 -3.38
CA ALA A 378 -19.37 5.81 -2.97
C ALA A 378 -17.92 6.27 -3.19
N GLY A 379 -17.62 6.89 -4.34
CA GLY A 379 -16.30 7.46 -4.61
C GLY A 379 -15.90 8.54 -3.60
N PHE A 380 -16.82 9.45 -3.29
CA PHE A 380 -16.59 10.49 -2.28
C PHE A 380 -16.34 9.90 -0.89
N VAL A 381 -17.15 8.92 -0.46
CA VAL A 381 -16.98 8.22 0.82
C VAL A 381 -15.62 7.52 0.88
N ALA A 382 -15.18 6.87 -0.20
CA ALA A 382 -13.87 6.23 -0.27
C ALA A 382 -12.73 7.24 -0.06
N VAL A 383 -12.79 8.38 -0.75
CA VAL A 383 -11.77 9.45 -0.64
C VAL A 383 -11.76 10.06 0.76
N VAL A 384 -12.92 10.42 1.31
CA VAL A 384 -13.03 11.02 2.66
C VAL A 384 -12.56 10.04 3.72
N ALA A 385 -12.90 8.76 3.63
CA ALA A 385 -12.45 7.75 4.58
C ALA A 385 -10.92 7.57 4.51
N LEU A 386 -10.34 7.53 3.31
CA LEU A 386 -8.90 7.47 3.13
C LEU A 386 -8.19 8.71 3.70
N LEU A 387 -8.70 9.91 3.41
CA LEU A 387 -8.18 11.16 3.96
C LEU A 387 -8.29 11.18 5.49
N GLY A 388 -9.42 10.73 6.06
CA GLY A 388 -9.60 10.60 7.49
C GLY A 388 -8.60 9.63 8.13
N ALA A 389 -8.29 8.51 7.46
CA ALA A 389 -7.25 7.57 7.91
C ALA A 389 -5.85 8.23 7.88
N CYS A 390 -5.54 9.01 6.83
CA CYS A 390 -4.31 9.79 6.72
C CYS A 390 -4.20 10.88 7.80
N VAL A 391 -5.27 11.63 8.07
CA VAL A 391 -5.31 12.65 9.13
C VAL A 391 -5.15 11.99 10.51
N GLY A 392 -5.81 10.87 10.74
CA GLY A 392 -5.66 10.07 11.95
C GLY A 392 -4.23 9.61 12.20
N TYR A 393 -3.57 9.18 11.13
CA TYR A 393 -2.16 8.86 11.15
C TYR A 393 -1.31 10.07 11.56
N LEU A 394 -1.47 11.22 10.89
CA LEU A 394 -0.70 12.43 11.20
C LEU A 394 -0.94 12.96 12.62
N ALA A 395 -2.18 12.92 13.10
CA ALA A 395 -2.54 13.34 14.45
C ALA A 395 -1.94 12.43 15.53
N SER A 396 -1.84 11.12 15.26
CA SER A 396 -1.22 10.16 16.19
C SER A 396 0.27 10.42 16.44
N GLY A 397 0.96 11.04 15.47
CA GLY A 397 2.34 11.49 15.63
C GLY A 397 2.49 12.75 16.50
N ARG A 398 1.56 13.71 16.40
CA ARG A 398 1.62 14.98 17.15
C ARG A 398 1.31 14.81 18.63
N ALA A 399 0.31 13.98 18.98
CA ALA A 399 -0.10 13.78 20.37
C ALA A 399 1.01 13.23 21.27
N ARG A 400 1.96 12.46 20.70
CA ARG A 400 3.12 11.94 21.47
C ARG A 400 4.21 12.99 21.68
N LYS A 401 4.45 13.85 20.69
CA LYS A 401 5.45 14.92 20.80
C LYS A 401 5.08 15.94 21.90
N GLY A 402 3.78 16.16 22.12
CA GLY A 402 3.30 16.99 23.23
C GLY A 402 3.45 16.33 24.60
N SER A 403 3.26 15.00 24.68
CA SER A 403 3.44 14.25 25.93
C SER A 403 4.89 14.26 26.40
N SER A 404 5.85 14.05 25.48
CA SER A 404 7.28 14.06 25.79
C SER A 404 7.77 15.44 26.23
N ALA A 405 7.30 16.52 25.58
CA ALA A 405 7.65 17.88 25.97
C ALA A 405 7.12 18.27 27.37
N LEU A 406 5.94 17.76 27.75
CA LEU A 406 5.38 17.97 29.08
C LEU A 406 6.11 17.15 30.16
N THR A 407 6.63 15.97 29.82
CA THR A 407 7.42 15.16 30.78
C THR A 407 8.81 15.77 30.99
N GLU A 408 9.45 16.24 29.93
CA GLU A 408 10.76 16.90 29.98
C GLU A 408 10.70 18.24 30.75
N ALA A 409 9.64 19.02 30.56
CA ALA A 409 9.40 20.24 31.32
C ALA A 409 9.12 19.98 32.82
N ALA A 410 8.55 18.82 33.17
CA ALA A 410 8.31 18.44 34.56
C ALA A 410 9.58 17.95 35.25
N THR A 411 10.47 17.22 34.54
CA THR A 411 11.74 16.75 35.09
C THR A 411 12.82 17.83 35.20
N THR A 412 12.72 18.92 34.44
CA THR A 412 13.69 20.04 34.53
C THR A 412 13.39 21.02 35.69
N LYS A 413 12.24 20.88 36.35
CA LYS A 413 11.84 21.69 37.51
C LYS A 413 11.97 20.97 38.85
N ALA A 414 12.35 19.69 38.83
CA ALA A 414 12.74 18.92 40.01
C ALA A 414 14.27 18.84 40.06
#